data_AF-A0A9N9KNW3-F1
#
_entry.id   AF-A0A9N9KNW3-F1
#
_cell.length_a   1.000
_cell.length_b   1.000
_cell.length_c   1.000
_cell.angle_alpha   90.00
_cell.angle_beta   90.00
_cell.angle_gamma   90.00
#
_symmetry.space_group_name_H-M   'P 1'
#
loop_
_entity.id
_entity.type
_entity.pdbx_description
1 polymer ?
#
loop_
_entity_poly.entity_id
_entity_poly.type
_entity_poly.pdbx_seq_one_letter_code
_entity_poly.pdbx_strand_id
1 'polypeptide(L)'
;MQLKTARTEHPAPHADPAEATGTCKPPASGNSPQLPLEPSRESIDTTKAESDAASLVSFSSATLQTEDAEIFIEGVLKKRLAGEDIDLALEVRDGLQRDLESRNWDFIVGEDVLKARGLLGMLRFNWCQTNLISLRVVEYTGPESFGNLYSVKSVPVHVRFFELASSQPEVNSYFPGAEVYYMPNKKFTSTWDELVFDASHKDDFLTMAINTERLNRTSNKFTMLEDRIILLHGPPGTGKTSLCQGLAQKVSIRLCTVYQHRQLVEIGAATLLSKFFSESAKIVDQIFRSLADRCEKNPDSFYFVLIDEVESLAMSRESNHQRGEPDDSLRATNAFLTGLDRLKPYPNILVMCTSNLKDSIDTAFLSRCGCNAIEVGLPSVRLQYDILKGQLQSLIEQNIIAHDTNVLPSIELAKQQIIGGSETDGARLIRLLNVIQENMEPPSARFLRQLPIKSISRYLKRKDCNLRMAFGYMERLISSMGSVLSDRNAFIENRDNRCGTETLNPDESKMTITIVSNTRKRTWQIFVDGELCQDDRKKIISLPNN
;
A
#
# COMPACT_ATOMS: atom_id res chain seq x y z
N MET A 1 11.90 -39.98 43.48
CA MET A 1 11.48 -41.39 43.67
C MET A 1 10.23 -41.57 42.82
N GLN A 2 10.10 -42.51 41.87
CA GLN A 2 10.25 -43.99 41.95
C GLN A 2 9.29 -44.60 42.98
N LEU A 3 8.55 -45.69 42.73
CA LEU A 3 8.48 -46.63 41.59
C LEU A 3 7.03 -46.67 41.01
N LYS A 4 6.71 -47.07 39.78
CA LYS A 4 6.98 -48.32 39.03
C LYS A 4 6.33 -49.57 39.66
N THR A 5 5.24 -50.05 39.05
CA THR A 5 4.82 -51.47 39.07
C THR A 5 4.44 -51.88 37.65
N ALA A 6 4.54 -53.18 37.35
CA ALA A 6 4.27 -53.74 36.03
C ALA A 6 3.55 -55.09 36.16
N ARG A 7 2.93 -55.55 35.09
CA ARG A 7 2.57 -56.96 34.90
C ARG A 7 3.03 -57.43 33.53
N THR A 8 3.46 -58.68 33.49
CA THR A 8 4.05 -59.39 32.36
C THR A 8 3.22 -60.64 32.09
N GLU A 9 3.12 -61.07 30.83
CA GLU A 9 3.21 -62.49 30.44
C GLU A 9 3.39 -62.64 28.91
N HIS A 10 3.81 -63.82 28.49
CA HIS A 10 4.33 -64.26 27.18
C HIS A 10 3.87 -65.74 26.96
N PRO A 11 4.19 -66.48 25.87
CA PRO A 11 4.92 -66.16 24.62
C PRO A 11 4.17 -66.60 23.32
N ALA A 12 4.91 -66.66 22.19
CA ALA A 12 4.49 -67.08 20.83
C ALA A 12 4.33 -68.62 20.63
N PRO A 13 4.14 -69.10 19.38
CA PRO A 13 5.31 -69.59 18.62
C PRO A 13 5.37 -69.26 17.10
N HIS A 14 6.48 -69.66 16.47
CA HIS A 14 6.99 -69.34 15.12
C HIS A 14 6.33 -70.07 13.92
N ALA A 15 6.55 -69.54 12.69
CA ALA A 15 7.13 -70.29 11.56
C ALA A 15 7.60 -69.39 10.37
N ASP A 16 8.86 -69.53 9.97
CA ASP A 16 9.51 -69.12 8.69
C ASP A 16 10.04 -70.43 7.99
N PRO A 17 10.87 -70.48 6.91
CA PRO A 17 11.43 -69.45 5.99
C PRO A 17 11.43 -69.82 4.46
N ALA A 18 11.94 -68.91 3.62
CA ALA A 18 12.79 -69.08 2.39
C ALA A 18 12.59 -67.87 1.44
N GLU A 19 13.56 -67.03 1.02
CA GLU A 19 14.95 -67.15 0.48
C GLU A 19 15.08 -67.18 -1.07
N ALA A 20 16.23 -66.68 -1.58
CA ALA A 20 16.69 -66.54 -2.98
C ALA A 20 16.11 -65.36 -3.81
N THR A 21 16.75 -64.18 -3.94
CA THR A 21 17.97 -63.77 -4.72
C THR A 21 17.75 -63.46 -6.22
N GLY A 22 18.39 -62.39 -6.73
CA GLY A 22 18.44 -62.06 -8.17
C GLY A 22 18.64 -60.57 -8.52
N THR A 23 19.83 -60.19 -9.00
CA THR A 23 20.20 -58.82 -9.44
C THR A 23 20.39 -58.73 -10.97
N CYS A 24 20.16 -57.56 -11.59
CA CYS A 24 21.01 -56.86 -12.60
C CYS A 24 20.25 -55.85 -13.51
N LYS A 25 21.00 -55.12 -14.36
CA LYS A 25 20.58 -53.96 -15.20
C LYS A 25 21.58 -53.78 -16.39
N PRO A 26 21.46 -52.71 -17.22
CA PRO A 26 20.80 -52.54 -18.55
C PRO A 26 21.70 -53.13 -19.72
N PRO A 27 21.93 -52.58 -20.96
CA PRO A 27 21.31 -51.51 -21.79
C PRO A 27 21.15 -51.74 -23.33
N ALA A 28 20.59 -50.73 -24.03
CA ALA A 28 20.76 -50.37 -25.47
C ALA A 28 20.10 -51.28 -26.56
N SER A 29 19.90 -50.90 -27.84
CA SER A 29 20.26 -49.69 -28.63
C SER A 29 19.36 -49.44 -29.89
N GLY A 30 19.42 -48.23 -30.48
CA GLY A 30 19.14 -47.90 -31.92
C GLY A 30 17.68 -47.59 -32.34
N ASN A 31 17.38 -46.82 -33.40
CA ASN A 31 18.19 -45.98 -34.32
C ASN A 31 17.31 -44.88 -35.00
N SER A 32 17.93 -43.81 -35.51
CA SER A 32 17.36 -42.78 -36.44
C SER A 32 17.89 -43.03 -37.89
N PRO A 33 17.65 -42.23 -38.99
CA PRO A 33 17.49 -40.75 -39.06
C PRO A 33 16.63 -40.14 -40.24
N GLN A 34 16.76 -38.80 -40.41
CA GLN A 34 16.71 -37.98 -41.64
C GLN A 34 15.38 -37.41 -42.26
N LEU A 35 15.43 -36.07 -42.40
CA LEU A 35 14.79 -35.16 -43.40
C LEU A 35 15.78 -34.96 -44.59
N PRO A 36 15.51 -34.25 -45.73
CA PRO A 36 14.59 -33.10 -45.92
C PRO A 36 13.88 -32.97 -47.31
N LEU A 37 13.14 -31.85 -47.53
CA LEU A 37 13.12 -30.95 -48.72
C LEU A 37 11.74 -30.37 -49.12
N GLU A 38 11.77 -29.08 -49.45
CA GLU A 38 10.80 -28.26 -50.22
C GLU A 38 11.64 -27.57 -51.36
N PRO A 39 11.13 -26.81 -52.38
CA PRO A 39 9.92 -25.95 -52.34
C PRO A 39 9.11 -25.73 -53.66
N SER A 40 8.07 -24.88 -53.56
CA SER A 40 7.73 -23.76 -54.47
C SER A 40 6.67 -23.83 -55.61
N ARG A 41 5.83 -22.77 -55.59
CA ARG A 41 5.21 -21.97 -56.68
C ARG A 41 3.84 -22.31 -57.32
N GLU A 42 2.99 -21.26 -57.27
CA GLU A 42 2.11 -20.70 -58.32
C GLU A 42 0.98 -21.55 -58.93
N SER A 43 -0.27 -21.19 -58.59
CA SER A 43 -1.10 -20.34 -59.49
C SER A 43 -2.39 -19.88 -58.80
N ILE A 44 -3.02 -18.83 -59.34
CA ILE A 44 -4.30 -18.25 -58.91
C ILE A 44 -5.31 -18.50 -60.04
N ASP A 45 -6.52 -18.97 -59.73
CA ASP A 45 -7.70 -18.36 -60.37
C ASP A 45 -8.97 -18.45 -59.49
N THR A 46 -9.92 -17.59 -59.84
CA THR A 46 -11.16 -17.28 -59.15
C THR A 46 -12.34 -17.98 -59.82
N THR A 47 -13.15 -18.73 -59.06
CA THR A 47 -14.56 -19.06 -59.39
C THR A 47 -15.23 -19.84 -58.25
N LYS A 48 -15.41 -19.18 -57.08
CA LYS A 48 -16.29 -19.68 -56.01
C LYS A 48 -16.75 -18.62 -55.00
N ALA A 49 -17.13 -17.45 -55.52
CA ALA A 49 -18.19 -16.68 -54.88
C ALA A 49 -19.56 -17.32 -55.23
N GLU A 50 -20.62 -16.94 -54.51
CA GLU A 50 -22.02 -17.37 -54.75
C GLU A 50 -22.34 -18.86 -54.41
N SER A 51 -22.14 -19.24 -53.15
CA SER A 51 -22.95 -20.32 -52.52
C SER A 51 -23.21 -20.08 -51.02
N ASP A 52 -22.21 -19.65 -50.27
CA ASP A 52 -22.21 -19.76 -48.80
C ASP A 52 -22.78 -18.51 -48.10
N ALA A 53 -23.98 -18.08 -48.52
CA ALA A 53 -24.66 -16.88 -48.05
C ALA A 53 -26.06 -17.14 -47.44
N ALA A 54 -26.28 -18.32 -46.86
CA ALA A 54 -27.59 -18.74 -46.35
C ALA A 54 -27.57 -19.52 -45.01
N SER A 55 -26.51 -19.40 -44.21
CA SER A 55 -26.44 -19.99 -42.86
C SER A 55 -26.22 -18.91 -41.79
N LEU A 56 -27.31 -18.28 -41.36
CA LEU A 56 -27.35 -17.39 -40.19
C LEU A 56 -27.04 -18.20 -38.92
N VAL A 57 -25.76 -18.31 -38.57
CA VAL A 57 -25.34 -18.79 -37.25
C VAL A 57 -25.88 -17.79 -36.24
N SER A 58 -26.86 -18.22 -35.46
CA SER A 58 -27.39 -17.44 -34.36
C SER A 58 -26.27 -17.16 -33.36
N PHE A 59 -25.92 -15.88 -33.18
CA PHE A 59 -25.17 -15.44 -32.00
C PHE A 59 -26.05 -15.64 -30.76
N SER A 60 -26.07 -16.86 -30.24
CA SER A 60 -26.48 -17.13 -28.87
C SER A 60 -25.60 -16.26 -27.99
N SER A 61 -26.22 -15.39 -27.19
CA SER A 61 -25.52 -14.50 -26.26
C SER A 61 -24.43 -15.28 -25.51
N ALA A 62 -23.17 -14.94 -25.75
CA ALA A 62 -22.08 -15.47 -24.95
C ALA A 62 -22.38 -15.08 -23.50
N THR A 63 -22.69 -16.07 -22.68
CA THR A 63 -23.03 -15.83 -21.27
C THR A 63 -21.72 -15.50 -20.58
N LEU A 64 -21.40 -14.20 -20.47
CA LEU A 64 -20.32 -13.76 -19.59
C LEU A 64 -20.58 -14.37 -18.22
N GLN A 65 -19.57 -15.05 -17.67
CA GLN A 65 -19.69 -15.72 -16.38
C GLN A 65 -19.82 -14.65 -15.29
N THR A 66 -21.06 -14.41 -14.86
CA THR A 66 -21.39 -13.51 -13.73
C THR A 66 -21.29 -14.22 -12.38
N GLU A 67 -20.67 -15.41 -12.34
CA GLU A 67 -20.72 -16.34 -11.20
C GLU A 67 -19.93 -15.83 -9.97
N ASP A 68 -18.90 -15.01 -10.17
CA ASP A 68 -18.04 -14.42 -9.13
C ASP A 68 -18.30 -12.92 -8.84
N ALA A 69 -19.38 -12.35 -9.39
CA ALA A 69 -19.73 -10.94 -9.20
C ALA A 69 -20.45 -10.72 -7.86
N GLU A 70 -19.94 -9.84 -6.98
CA GLU A 70 -20.59 -9.34 -5.75
C GLU A 70 -20.70 -7.80 -5.79
N ILE A 71 -21.69 -7.21 -5.10
CA ILE A 71 -21.85 -5.74 -4.93
C ILE A 71 -21.75 -5.36 -3.45
N PHE A 72 -20.87 -4.43 -3.09
CA PHE A 72 -20.70 -3.96 -1.72
C PHE A 72 -21.30 -2.57 -1.49
N ILE A 73 -22.14 -2.45 -0.46
CA ILE A 73 -22.84 -1.21 -0.09
C ILE A 73 -22.54 -0.84 1.36
N GLU A 74 -21.88 0.30 1.56
CA GLU A 74 -21.46 0.83 2.86
C GLU A 74 -22.45 1.88 3.38
N GLY A 75 -23.13 1.59 4.49
CA GLY A 75 -24.02 2.50 5.21
C GLY A 75 -23.36 3.07 6.47
N VAL A 76 -23.09 4.37 6.49
CA VAL A 76 -22.43 5.03 7.63
C VAL A 76 -23.47 5.59 8.60
N LEU A 77 -23.47 5.17 9.86
CA LEU A 77 -24.42 5.61 10.90
C LEU A 77 -24.12 7.04 11.41
N LYS A 78 -25.17 7.80 11.72
CA LYS A 78 -25.09 9.16 12.31
C LYS A 78 -24.72 9.16 13.81
N LYS A 79 -25.11 8.10 14.53
CA LYS A 79 -24.93 7.92 15.97
C LYS A 79 -24.60 6.46 16.28
N ARG A 80 -23.97 6.21 17.43
CA ARG A 80 -23.93 4.89 18.03
C ARG A 80 -25.35 4.42 18.36
N LEU A 81 -25.66 3.20 17.94
CA LEU A 81 -26.89 2.50 18.28
C LEU A 81 -26.70 1.74 19.60
N ALA A 82 -27.77 1.57 20.38
CA ALA A 82 -27.73 0.88 21.68
C ALA A 82 -29.07 0.19 22.00
N GLY A 83 -29.03 -1.05 22.47
CA GLY A 83 -30.25 -1.84 22.72
C GLY A 83 -31.04 -2.09 21.43
N GLU A 84 -32.36 -1.96 21.50
CA GLU A 84 -33.34 -2.22 20.41
C GLU A 84 -33.02 -1.46 19.10
N ASP A 85 -32.37 -0.30 19.19
CA ASP A 85 -31.87 0.48 18.04
C ASP A 85 -30.90 -0.34 17.15
N ILE A 86 -30.17 -1.30 17.73
CA ILE A 86 -29.23 -2.20 17.02
C ILE A 86 -30.01 -3.27 16.27
N ASP A 87 -30.94 -3.96 16.94
CA ASP A 87 -31.73 -5.05 16.35
C ASP A 87 -32.58 -4.53 15.18
N LEU A 88 -33.19 -3.36 15.35
CA LEU A 88 -33.91 -2.66 14.28
C LEU A 88 -32.99 -2.31 13.09
N ALA A 89 -31.75 -1.91 13.35
CA ALA A 89 -30.79 -1.62 12.27
C ALA A 89 -30.33 -2.89 11.54
N LEU A 90 -30.23 -4.03 12.23
CA LEU A 90 -29.98 -5.34 11.63
C LEU A 90 -31.17 -5.79 10.76
N GLU A 91 -32.40 -5.65 11.25
CA GLU A 91 -33.61 -5.97 10.48
C GLU A 91 -33.73 -5.08 9.23
N VAL A 92 -33.48 -3.77 9.36
CA VAL A 92 -33.48 -2.83 8.23
C VAL A 92 -32.36 -3.14 7.24
N ARG A 93 -31.14 -3.51 7.70
CA ARG A 93 -30.04 -3.96 6.83
C ARG A 93 -30.42 -5.20 6.02
N ASP A 94 -30.95 -6.23 6.68
CA ASP A 94 -31.23 -7.51 6.04
C ASP A 94 -32.49 -7.45 5.18
N GLY A 95 -33.46 -6.61 5.56
CA GLY A 95 -34.59 -6.24 4.72
C GLY A 95 -34.13 -5.51 3.45
N LEU A 96 -33.28 -4.50 3.61
CA LEU A 96 -32.68 -3.75 2.50
C LEU A 96 -31.88 -4.66 1.55
N GLN A 97 -31.04 -5.56 2.06
CA GLN A 97 -30.26 -6.46 1.22
C GLN A 97 -31.19 -7.32 0.32
N ARG A 98 -32.24 -7.92 0.90
CA ARG A 98 -33.26 -8.67 0.15
C ARG A 98 -34.05 -7.81 -0.83
N ASP A 99 -34.37 -6.56 -0.49
CA ASP A 99 -35.04 -5.62 -1.40
C ASP A 99 -34.14 -5.19 -2.59
N LEU A 100 -32.82 -5.31 -2.44
CA LEU A 100 -31.84 -5.05 -3.49
C LEU A 100 -31.51 -6.31 -4.34
N GLU A 101 -31.44 -7.49 -3.73
CA GLU A 101 -31.22 -8.77 -4.45
C GLU A 101 -32.46 -9.21 -5.27
N SER A 102 -33.67 -8.85 -4.85
CA SER A 102 -34.93 -9.29 -5.47
C SER A 102 -35.40 -8.47 -6.68
N ARG A 103 -34.63 -7.45 -7.11
CA ARG A 103 -35.03 -6.51 -8.17
C ARG A 103 -33.85 -6.21 -9.09
N ASN A 104 -34.15 -6.01 -10.38
CA ASN A 104 -33.15 -5.61 -11.36
C ASN A 104 -32.83 -4.11 -11.22
N TRP A 105 -32.01 -3.77 -10.23
CA TRP A 105 -31.38 -2.45 -10.15
C TRP A 105 -30.25 -2.33 -11.19
N ASP A 106 -29.91 -1.09 -11.50
CA ASP A 106 -28.63 -0.72 -12.12
C ASP A 106 -27.93 0.22 -11.14
N PHE A 107 -26.64 -0.02 -10.86
CA PHE A 107 -25.87 0.77 -9.89
C PHE A 107 -24.65 1.43 -10.54
N ILE A 108 -24.24 2.59 -10.00
CA ILE A 108 -22.96 3.24 -10.32
C ILE A 108 -22.07 3.21 -9.06
N VAL A 109 -20.82 2.74 -9.19
CA VAL A 109 -19.85 2.75 -8.08
C VAL A 109 -19.54 4.18 -7.65
N GLY A 110 -19.63 4.45 -6.34
CA GLY A 110 -19.52 5.78 -5.74
C GLY A 110 -20.88 6.48 -5.50
N GLU A 111 -21.98 5.98 -6.07
CA GLU A 111 -23.31 6.54 -5.88
C GLU A 111 -23.80 6.39 -4.43
N ASP A 112 -24.41 7.47 -3.89
CA ASP A 112 -25.08 7.45 -2.59
C ASP A 112 -26.57 7.20 -2.80
N VAL A 113 -27.00 5.96 -2.56
CA VAL A 113 -28.34 5.45 -2.84
C VAL A 113 -29.43 6.27 -2.13
N LEU A 114 -29.13 6.90 -0.97
CA LEU A 114 -30.08 7.79 -0.29
C LEU A 114 -30.45 9.04 -1.09
N LYS A 115 -29.59 9.46 -2.04
CA LYS A 115 -29.78 10.65 -2.88
C LYS A 115 -30.46 10.31 -4.22
N ALA A 116 -30.48 9.05 -4.62
CA ALA A 116 -31.12 8.56 -5.84
C ALA A 116 -32.66 8.61 -5.71
N ARG A 117 -33.24 9.78 -6.05
CA ARG A 117 -34.68 10.09 -5.92
C ARG A 117 -35.55 9.27 -6.88
N GLY A 118 -35.83 8.01 -6.52
CA GLY A 118 -36.81 7.17 -7.21
C GLY A 118 -36.73 5.69 -6.88
N LEU A 119 -35.58 5.19 -6.43
CA LEU A 119 -35.34 3.75 -6.23
C LEU A 119 -36.08 3.15 -5.01
N LEU A 120 -36.59 3.97 -4.09
CA LEU A 120 -36.71 3.57 -2.69
C LEU A 120 -38.15 3.59 -2.15
N GLY A 121 -38.67 2.42 -1.77
CA GLY A 121 -40.03 2.23 -1.26
C GLY A 121 -40.26 2.74 0.17
N MET A 122 -41.52 2.98 0.54
CA MET A 122 -41.86 3.60 1.83
C MET A 122 -41.49 2.71 3.05
N LEU A 123 -41.25 3.36 4.19
CA LEU A 123 -40.80 2.82 5.49
C LEU A 123 -39.28 2.58 5.67
N ARG A 124 -38.70 1.44 5.21
CA ARG A 124 -37.29 1.09 5.53
C ARG A 124 -36.30 2.22 5.22
N PHE A 125 -36.49 2.88 4.07
CA PHE A 125 -35.62 3.98 3.65
C PHE A 125 -35.82 5.29 4.42
N ASN A 126 -36.95 5.48 5.09
CA ASN A 126 -37.12 6.60 6.02
C ASN A 126 -36.25 6.38 7.28
N TRP A 127 -36.13 5.14 7.77
CA TRP A 127 -35.15 4.80 8.81
C TRP A 127 -33.72 5.07 8.33
N CYS A 128 -33.37 4.66 7.10
CA CYS A 128 -32.05 4.90 6.52
C CYS A 128 -31.75 6.41 6.38
N GLN A 129 -32.65 7.22 5.82
CA GLN A 129 -32.50 8.68 5.73
C GLN A 129 -32.42 9.35 7.12
N THR A 130 -33.10 8.80 8.12
CA THR A 130 -33.07 9.28 9.50
C THR A 130 -31.75 8.95 10.20
N ASN A 131 -31.19 7.74 10.02
CA ASN A 131 -30.09 7.21 10.83
C ASN A 131 -28.73 7.06 10.11
N LEU A 132 -28.67 7.10 8.77
CA LEU A 132 -27.43 7.03 8.00
C LEU A 132 -26.98 8.42 7.48
N ILE A 133 -25.68 8.67 7.49
CA ILE A 133 -25.01 9.82 6.85
C ILE A 133 -25.00 9.61 5.32
N SER A 134 -24.79 8.38 4.88
CA SER A 134 -24.76 7.95 3.48
C SER A 134 -25.00 6.44 3.37
N LEU A 135 -25.42 5.98 2.19
CA LEU A 135 -25.52 4.57 1.82
C LEU A 135 -24.89 4.41 0.43
N ARG A 136 -23.57 4.21 0.36
CA ARG A 136 -22.85 4.24 -0.91
C ARG A 136 -22.67 2.85 -1.50
N VAL A 137 -22.82 2.72 -2.82
CA VAL A 137 -22.23 1.60 -3.57
C VAL A 137 -20.72 1.86 -3.63
N VAL A 138 -19.90 0.92 -3.18
CA VAL A 138 -18.46 1.16 -2.99
C VAL A 138 -17.59 0.24 -3.85
N GLU A 139 -18.07 -0.96 -4.17
CA GLU A 139 -17.28 -1.94 -4.90
C GLU A 139 -18.20 -2.91 -5.67
N TYR A 140 -17.71 -3.40 -6.80
CA TYR A 140 -18.31 -4.45 -7.62
C TYR A 140 -17.20 -5.35 -8.13
N THR A 141 -17.34 -6.67 -7.97
CA THR A 141 -16.26 -7.64 -8.29
C THR A 141 -16.50 -8.43 -9.58
N GLY A 142 -17.47 -8.02 -10.40
CA GLY A 142 -17.80 -8.68 -11.67
C GLY A 142 -17.16 -8.02 -12.91
N PRO A 143 -17.43 -8.55 -14.12
CA PRO A 143 -16.87 -8.02 -15.36
C PRO A 143 -17.35 -6.59 -15.67
N GLU A 144 -16.43 -5.74 -16.11
CA GLU A 144 -16.71 -4.34 -16.45
C GLU A 144 -17.79 -4.23 -17.55
N SER A 145 -18.84 -3.46 -17.27
CA SER A 145 -19.92 -3.15 -18.20
C SER A 145 -19.76 -1.73 -18.75
N PHE A 146 -20.14 -1.53 -20.02
CA PHE A 146 -19.96 -0.25 -20.73
C PHE A 146 -20.57 0.93 -19.96
N GLY A 147 -19.71 1.85 -19.51
CA GLY A 147 -20.13 3.10 -18.85
C GLY A 147 -20.32 3.03 -17.33
N ASN A 148 -19.69 2.08 -16.64
CA ASN A 148 -19.76 1.89 -15.17
C ASN A 148 -21.19 1.63 -14.65
N LEU A 149 -22.06 1.10 -15.50
CA LEU A 149 -23.45 0.77 -15.19
C LEU A 149 -23.57 -0.76 -15.08
N TYR A 150 -23.81 -1.26 -13.86
CA TYR A 150 -23.81 -2.70 -13.58
C TYR A 150 -25.22 -3.21 -13.34
N SER A 151 -25.71 -4.15 -14.15
CA SER A 151 -27.10 -4.63 -14.09
C SER A 151 -27.24 -5.88 -13.22
N VAL A 152 -28.13 -5.82 -12.23
CA VAL A 152 -28.18 -6.73 -11.07
C VAL A 152 -28.95 -8.03 -11.38
N LYS A 153 -28.63 -8.70 -12.49
CA LYS A 153 -29.18 -10.04 -12.78
C LYS A 153 -28.42 -11.10 -12.00
N SER A 154 -28.99 -11.50 -10.86
CA SER A 154 -28.48 -12.57 -9.98
C SER A 154 -27.06 -12.32 -9.44
N VAL A 155 -26.79 -11.07 -9.03
CA VAL A 155 -25.55 -10.65 -8.36
C VAL A 155 -25.83 -10.48 -6.85
N PRO A 156 -25.13 -11.16 -5.93
CA PRO A 156 -25.27 -10.97 -4.49
C PRO A 156 -24.95 -9.53 -4.07
N VAL A 157 -25.76 -8.98 -3.16
CA VAL A 157 -25.57 -7.63 -2.61
C VAL A 157 -25.13 -7.74 -1.16
N HIS A 158 -24.16 -6.94 -0.72
CA HIS A 158 -23.57 -7.03 0.60
C HIS A 158 -23.65 -5.67 1.31
N VAL A 159 -24.77 -5.46 2.00
CA VAL A 159 -25.04 -4.23 2.77
C VAL A 159 -24.33 -4.32 4.13
N ARG A 160 -23.53 -3.31 4.49
CA ARG A 160 -22.83 -3.23 5.77
C ARG A 160 -23.09 -1.88 6.43
N PHE A 161 -23.75 -1.89 7.59
CA PHE A 161 -23.95 -0.70 8.42
C PHE A 161 -22.87 -0.62 9.50
N PHE A 162 -22.24 0.55 9.67
CA PHE A 162 -21.21 0.77 10.69
C PHE A 162 -21.15 2.22 11.18
N GLU A 163 -20.60 2.42 12.37
CA GLU A 163 -20.24 3.75 12.90
C GLU A 163 -18.74 4.02 12.64
N LEU A 164 -18.39 5.29 12.42
CA LEU A 164 -17.00 5.74 12.33
C LEU A 164 -16.52 6.32 13.67
N ALA A 165 -15.55 5.67 14.30
CA ALA A 165 -14.94 6.11 15.55
C ALA A 165 -14.14 7.42 15.42
N SER A 166 -13.84 8.07 16.55
CA SER A 166 -13.08 9.32 16.62
C SER A 166 -11.68 9.22 16.00
N SER A 167 -11.25 10.28 15.31
CA SER A 167 -9.93 10.35 14.65
C SER A 167 -8.72 10.43 15.60
N GLN A 168 -8.94 10.49 16.92
CA GLN A 168 -7.91 10.51 17.95
C GLN A 168 -7.68 9.10 18.52
N PRO A 169 -6.43 8.74 18.88
CA PRO A 169 -6.14 7.46 19.51
C PRO A 169 -6.63 7.38 20.96
N GLU A 170 -6.77 6.16 21.49
CA GLU A 170 -7.08 5.93 22.91
C GLU A 170 -5.95 6.45 23.82
N VAL A 171 -6.31 7.27 24.81
CA VAL A 171 -5.36 7.93 25.73
C VAL A 171 -4.78 6.96 26.78
N ASN A 172 -5.46 5.85 27.08
CA ASN A 172 -5.07 4.88 28.10
C ASN A 172 -5.04 3.46 27.51
N SER A 173 -4.13 3.24 26.56
CA SER A 173 -3.96 1.94 25.91
C SER A 173 -3.22 0.94 26.81
N TYR A 174 -3.43 -0.36 26.54
CA TYR A 174 -2.67 -1.46 27.16
C TYR A 174 -1.30 -1.66 26.48
N PHE A 175 -0.92 -0.79 25.54
CA PHE A 175 0.19 -0.97 24.60
C PHE A 175 1.15 0.23 24.69
N PRO A 176 2.12 0.22 25.64
CA PRO A 176 2.97 1.37 25.91
C PRO A 176 3.78 1.80 24.68
N GLY A 177 3.61 3.05 24.25
CA GLY A 177 4.28 3.62 23.08
C GLY A 177 3.60 3.39 21.74
N ALA A 178 2.47 2.67 21.69
CA ALA A 178 1.65 2.47 20.50
C ALA A 178 0.39 3.35 20.50
N GLU A 179 -0.03 3.79 19.32
CA GLU A 179 -1.34 4.45 19.14
C GLU A 179 -2.44 3.40 18.93
N VAL A 180 -3.65 3.62 19.47
CA VAL A 180 -4.77 2.68 19.32
C VAL A 180 -6.00 3.37 18.78
N TYR A 181 -6.60 2.80 17.72
CA TYR A 181 -7.78 3.33 17.06
C TYR A 181 -8.88 2.27 17.02
N TYR A 182 -10.11 2.61 17.44
CA TYR A 182 -11.28 1.77 17.13
C TYR A 182 -11.59 1.83 15.62
N MET A 183 -11.98 0.70 15.06
CA MET A 183 -12.20 0.52 13.62
C MET A 183 -13.65 0.09 13.31
N PRO A 184 -14.33 0.67 12.30
CA PRO A 184 -13.82 1.68 11.35
C PRO A 184 -13.63 3.07 11.97
N ASN A 185 -12.67 3.85 11.46
CA ASN A 185 -12.25 5.13 12.05
C ASN A 185 -12.38 6.33 11.07
N LYS A 186 -12.68 7.52 11.61
CA LYS A 186 -12.69 8.79 10.84
C LYS A 186 -11.31 9.19 10.29
N LYS A 187 -10.20 8.83 10.97
CA LYS A 187 -8.80 9.09 10.52
C LYS A 187 -8.49 8.45 9.16
N PHE A 188 -9.11 7.30 8.84
CA PHE A 188 -8.72 6.44 7.71
C PHE A 188 -9.78 6.32 6.60
N THR A 189 -10.84 7.14 6.63
CA THR A 189 -12.02 6.95 5.77
C THR A 189 -11.75 7.14 4.28
N SER A 190 -10.89 8.08 3.89
CA SER A 190 -10.48 8.31 2.49
C SER A 190 -9.20 7.57 2.08
N THR A 191 -8.48 6.98 3.04
CA THR A 191 -7.11 6.49 2.84
C THR A 191 -7.03 5.34 1.82
N TRP A 192 -8.05 4.49 1.74
CA TRP A 192 -8.14 3.46 0.71
C TRP A 192 -8.33 4.07 -0.69
N ASP A 193 -9.25 5.00 -0.82
CA ASP A 193 -9.74 5.53 -2.08
C ASP A 193 -8.68 6.46 -2.74
N GLU A 194 -7.94 7.24 -1.95
CA GLU A 194 -6.90 8.15 -2.43
C GLU A 194 -5.62 7.44 -2.95
N LEU A 195 -5.37 6.19 -2.54
CA LEU A 195 -4.19 5.43 -3.00
C LEU A 195 -4.40 4.95 -4.43
N VAL A 196 -3.33 4.90 -5.23
CA VAL A 196 -3.39 4.45 -6.63
C VAL A 196 -2.19 3.53 -6.88
N PHE A 197 -2.44 2.36 -7.48
CA PHE A 197 -1.45 1.31 -7.75
C PHE A 197 -1.69 0.72 -9.15
N ASP A 198 -0.64 0.16 -9.78
CA ASP A 198 -0.61 -0.18 -11.21
C ASP A 198 -1.42 -1.44 -11.60
N ALA A 199 -2.03 -2.13 -10.64
CA ALA A 199 -2.80 -3.36 -10.82
C ALA A 199 -3.83 -3.54 -9.69
N SER A 200 -4.58 -4.65 -9.75
CA SER A 200 -5.58 -5.12 -8.77
C SER A 200 -5.09 -5.30 -7.33
N HIS A 201 -3.81 -5.02 -7.04
CA HIS A 201 -3.15 -5.27 -5.75
C HIS A 201 -4.00 -4.90 -4.53
N LYS A 202 -4.73 -3.78 -4.54
CA LYS A 202 -5.65 -3.40 -3.45
C LYS A 202 -6.67 -4.49 -3.15
N ASP A 203 -7.34 -4.95 -4.19
CA ASP A 203 -8.48 -5.85 -4.10
C ASP A 203 -7.99 -7.28 -3.88
N ASP A 204 -6.79 -7.61 -4.40
CA ASP A 204 -6.02 -8.80 -4.03
C ASP A 204 -5.64 -8.81 -2.53
N PHE A 205 -5.09 -7.70 -1.99
CA PHE A 205 -4.77 -7.55 -0.56
C PHE A 205 -6.02 -7.69 0.31
N LEU A 206 -7.13 -7.07 -0.08
CA LEU A 206 -8.40 -7.11 0.64
C LEU A 206 -8.99 -8.52 0.63
N THR A 207 -9.00 -9.16 -0.54
CA THR A 207 -9.48 -10.54 -0.74
C THR A 207 -8.62 -11.52 0.04
N MET A 208 -7.30 -11.40 0.01
CA MET A 208 -6.36 -12.20 0.79
C MET A 208 -6.64 -12.06 2.30
N ALA A 209 -6.69 -10.84 2.83
CA ALA A 209 -6.93 -10.61 4.26
C ALA A 209 -8.30 -11.12 4.73
N ILE A 210 -9.34 -10.99 3.91
CA ILE A 210 -10.68 -11.54 4.21
C ILE A 210 -10.69 -13.07 4.10
N ASN A 211 -10.02 -13.66 3.12
CA ASN A 211 -10.02 -15.11 2.90
C ASN A 211 -9.17 -15.85 3.93
N THR A 212 -8.02 -15.31 4.36
CA THR A 212 -7.28 -15.79 5.54
C THR A 212 -8.22 -15.91 6.76
N GLU A 213 -9.04 -14.88 7.00
CA GLU A 213 -9.96 -14.88 8.14
C GLU A 213 -11.19 -15.78 7.97
N ARG A 214 -11.74 -15.89 6.75
CA ARG A 214 -12.76 -16.90 6.41
C ARG A 214 -12.22 -18.32 6.65
N LEU A 215 -10.96 -18.58 6.30
CA LEU A 215 -10.29 -19.89 6.50
C LEU A 215 -9.99 -20.18 7.97
N ASN A 216 -9.47 -19.21 8.74
CA ASN A 216 -9.29 -19.31 10.20
C ASN A 216 -10.53 -19.86 10.91
N ARG A 217 -11.69 -19.27 10.60
CA ARG A 217 -12.97 -19.60 11.25
C ARG A 217 -13.59 -20.91 10.77
N THR A 218 -13.18 -21.40 9.62
CA THR A 218 -13.71 -22.64 9.01
C THR A 218 -12.83 -23.86 9.30
N SER A 219 -11.53 -23.66 9.57
CA SER A 219 -10.55 -24.74 9.63
C SER A 219 -9.58 -24.64 10.80
N ASN A 220 -9.88 -25.38 11.88
CA ASN A 220 -8.99 -25.59 13.05
C ASN A 220 -7.69 -26.38 12.72
N LYS A 221 -7.28 -26.50 11.45
CA LYS A 221 -6.18 -27.38 11.00
C LYS A 221 -5.28 -26.84 9.90
N PHE A 222 -5.64 -25.76 9.19
CA PHE A 222 -4.93 -25.38 7.96
C PHE A 222 -4.25 -24.01 7.93
N THR A 223 -4.64 -23.01 8.74
CA THR A 223 -3.94 -21.72 8.70
C THR A 223 -2.58 -21.78 9.39
N MET A 224 -1.51 -21.51 8.64
CA MET A 224 -0.19 -21.18 9.19
C MET A 224 -0.17 -19.72 9.62
N LEU A 225 0.84 -19.27 10.37
CA LEU A 225 0.89 -17.84 10.75
C LEU A 225 1.49 -16.92 9.72
N GLU A 226 2.22 -17.48 8.77
CA GLU A 226 2.66 -16.78 7.58
C GLU A 226 1.45 -16.14 6.86
N ASP A 227 0.30 -16.82 6.86
CA ASP A 227 -0.98 -16.32 6.29
C ASP A 227 -1.55 -15.08 7.02
N ARG A 228 -1.13 -14.81 8.27
CA ARG A 228 -1.61 -13.71 9.13
C ARG A 228 -0.58 -12.59 9.36
N ILE A 229 0.57 -12.64 8.68
CA ILE A 229 1.63 -11.61 8.77
C ILE A 229 1.92 -11.08 7.37
N ILE A 230 1.43 -9.87 7.08
CA ILE A 230 1.67 -9.15 5.81
C ILE A 230 2.90 -8.27 5.97
N LEU A 231 3.85 -8.31 5.05
CA LEU A 231 5.02 -7.42 5.01
C LEU A 231 5.02 -6.60 3.71
N LEU A 232 4.81 -5.29 3.83
CA LEU A 232 4.97 -4.35 2.71
C LEU A 232 6.38 -3.77 2.71
N HIS A 233 7.19 -4.03 1.68
CA HIS A 233 8.53 -3.43 1.56
C HIS A 233 8.68 -2.61 0.27
N GLY A 234 9.65 -1.70 0.24
CA GLY A 234 9.92 -0.84 -0.93
C GLY A 234 10.38 0.56 -0.52
N PRO A 235 10.64 1.48 -1.46
CA PRO A 235 11.21 2.79 -1.13
C PRO A 235 10.31 3.65 -0.22
N PRO A 236 10.88 4.66 0.47
CA PRO A 236 10.13 5.55 1.35
C PRO A 236 9.15 6.44 0.57
N GLY A 237 7.95 6.63 1.12
CA GLY A 237 6.94 7.52 0.53
C GLY A 237 6.08 6.90 -0.59
N THR A 238 6.12 5.58 -0.80
CA THR A 238 5.24 4.86 -1.74
C THR A 238 3.84 4.54 -1.19
N GLY A 239 3.59 4.81 0.10
CA GLY A 239 2.26 4.72 0.70
C GLY A 239 2.00 3.48 1.58
N LYS A 240 3.00 2.61 1.81
CA LYS A 240 2.91 1.36 2.61
C LYS A 240 2.08 1.48 3.89
N THR A 241 2.44 2.40 4.79
CA THR A 241 1.73 2.64 6.07
C THR A 241 0.26 2.98 5.87
N SER A 242 -0.03 3.84 4.88
CA SER A 242 -1.39 4.22 4.51
C SER A 242 -2.17 3.08 3.86
N LEU A 243 -1.50 2.18 3.12
CA LEU A 243 -2.13 0.96 2.61
C LEU A 243 -2.52 0.01 3.75
N CYS A 244 -1.67 -0.18 4.76
CA CYS A 244 -2.05 -0.95 5.96
C CYS A 244 -3.23 -0.31 6.72
N GLN A 245 -3.22 1.01 6.90
CA GLN A 245 -4.32 1.76 7.54
C GLN A 245 -5.64 1.64 6.74
N GLY A 246 -5.58 1.76 5.42
CA GLY A 246 -6.73 1.58 4.52
C GLY A 246 -7.24 0.14 4.45
N LEU A 247 -6.33 -0.85 4.45
CA LEU A 247 -6.67 -2.26 4.52
C LEU A 247 -7.37 -2.60 5.84
N ALA A 248 -6.84 -2.12 6.97
CA ALA A 248 -7.50 -2.23 8.27
C ALA A 248 -8.90 -1.60 8.25
N GLN A 249 -9.06 -0.42 7.63
CA GLN A 249 -10.37 0.21 7.45
C GLN A 249 -11.33 -0.70 6.66
N LYS A 250 -10.96 -1.14 5.46
CA LYS A 250 -11.84 -1.98 4.61
C LYS A 250 -12.14 -3.35 5.21
N VAL A 251 -11.13 -4.06 5.72
CA VAL A 251 -11.33 -5.36 6.40
C VAL A 251 -12.20 -5.17 7.64
N SER A 252 -12.05 -4.06 8.39
CA SER A 252 -12.90 -3.80 9.57
C SER A 252 -14.38 -3.58 9.23
N ILE A 253 -14.68 -3.00 8.06
CA ILE A 253 -16.04 -2.84 7.53
C ILE A 253 -16.59 -4.19 7.06
N ARG A 254 -15.79 -4.97 6.31
CA ARG A 254 -16.20 -6.27 5.77
C ARG A 254 -16.48 -7.31 6.86
N LEU A 255 -15.70 -7.28 7.95
CA LEU A 255 -15.87 -8.14 9.13
C LEU A 255 -16.81 -7.57 10.20
N CYS A 256 -17.55 -6.48 9.93
CA CYS A 256 -18.40 -5.84 10.95
C CYS A 256 -19.59 -6.70 11.42
N THR A 257 -19.92 -7.77 10.70
CA THR A 257 -20.95 -8.77 11.04
C THR A 257 -20.37 -10.03 11.71
N VAL A 258 -19.04 -10.11 11.87
CA VAL A 258 -18.34 -11.27 12.44
C VAL A 258 -17.82 -10.94 13.84
N TYR A 259 -17.20 -9.77 13.98
CA TYR A 259 -16.66 -9.28 15.24
C TYR A 259 -17.49 -8.09 15.72
N GLN A 260 -17.63 -7.91 17.05
CA GLN A 260 -18.33 -6.76 17.62
C GLN A 260 -17.40 -5.56 17.73
N HIS A 261 -16.15 -5.79 18.13
CA HIS A 261 -15.13 -4.76 18.31
C HIS A 261 -13.93 -5.01 17.39
N ARG A 262 -13.35 -3.94 16.85
CA ARG A 262 -12.13 -4.00 16.04
C ARG A 262 -11.21 -2.86 16.45
N GLN A 263 -9.93 -3.14 16.64
CA GLN A 263 -8.93 -2.13 17.01
C GLN A 263 -7.72 -2.21 16.08
N LEU A 264 -7.16 -1.07 15.70
CA LEU A 264 -5.84 -0.94 15.08
C LEU A 264 -4.85 -0.47 16.16
N VAL A 265 -3.77 -1.23 16.36
CA VAL A 265 -2.64 -0.90 17.23
C VAL A 265 -1.47 -0.54 16.32
N GLU A 266 -1.07 0.73 16.33
CA GLU A 266 -0.07 1.32 15.43
C GLU A 266 1.24 1.58 16.20
N ILE A 267 2.30 0.86 15.82
CA ILE A 267 3.61 0.77 16.50
C ILE A 267 4.69 1.27 15.53
N GLY A 268 5.18 2.49 15.72
CA GLY A 268 6.35 2.97 14.98
C GLY A 268 7.64 2.40 15.56
N ALA A 269 8.25 1.41 14.89
CA ALA A 269 9.37 0.62 15.41
C ALA A 269 10.58 1.48 15.80
N ALA A 270 11.05 2.35 14.91
CA ALA A 270 12.14 3.29 15.18
C ALA A 270 11.83 4.24 16.35
N THR A 271 10.57 4.67 16.43
CA THR A 271 10.08 5.57 17.50
C THR A 271 9.99 4.86 18.85
N LEU A 272 9.63 3.58 18.88
CA LEU A 272 9.60 2.77 20.09
C LEU A 272 11.01 2.59 20.67
N LEU A 273 11.97 2.20 19.82
CA LEU A 273 13.36 1.98 20.24
C LEU A 273 14.05 3.28 20.70
N SER A 274 13.82 4.39 20.00
CA SER A 274 14.40 5.69 20.38
C SER A 274 13.83 6.29 21.67
N LYS A 275 12.55 6.01 21.99
CA LYS A 275 11.91 6.46 23.24
C LYS A 275 12.29 5.60 24.45
N PHE A 276 12.55 4.31 24.25
CA PHE A 276 12.74 3.32 25.31
C PHE A 276 14.08 2.58 25.22
N PHE A 277 15.15 3.30 24.89
CA PHE A 277 16.52 2.77 24.92
C PHE A 277 16.82 2.08 26.26
N SER A 278 17.35 0.85 26.25
CA SER A 278 17.58 -0.04 27.40
C SER A 278 16.34 -0.65 28.11
N GLU A 279 15.12 -0.26 27.76
CA GLU A 279 13.87 -0.97 28.15
C GLU A 279 13.11 -1.56 26.94
N SER A 280 13.68 -1.42 25.74
CA SER A 280 13.07 -1.71 24.44
C SER A 280 12.45 -3.11 24.37
N ALA A 281 13.26 -4.14 24.64
CA ALA A 281 12.85 -5.56 24.60
C ALA A 281 11.72 -5.89 25.59
N LYS A 282 11.74 -5.27 26.78
CA LYS A 282 10.73 -5.43 27.83
C LYS A 282 9.39 -4.83 27.41
N ILE A 283 9.41 -3.68 26.75
CA ILE A 283 8.22 -2.99 26.25
C ILE A 283 7.64 -3.69 25.02
N VAL A 284 8.48 -4.17 24.09
CA VAL A 284 8.04 -5.04 22.99
C VAL A 284 7.35 -6.30 23.52
N ASP A 285 7.99 -7.03 24.43
CA ASP A 285 7.41 -8.24 25.04
C ASP A 285 6.12 -7.95 25.81
N GLN A 286 6.02 -6.80 26.49
CA GLN A 286 4.78 -6.34 27.14
C GLN A 286 3.65 -6.10 26.13
N ILE A 287 3.90 -5.40 25.01
CA ILE A 287 2.89 -5.17 23.96
C ILE A 287 2.36 -6.52 23.44
N PHE A 288 3.24 -7.47 23.11
CA PHE A 288 2.82 -8.78 22.60
C PHE A 288 2.15 -9.68 23.66
N ARG A 289 2.47 -9.53 24.96
CA ARG A 289 1.69 -10.15 26.05
C ARG A 289 0.29 -9.56 26.14
N SER A 290 0.19 -8.23 26.11
CA SER A 290 -1.10 -7.54 26.15
C SER A 290 -1.96 -7.86 24.92
N LEU A 291 -1.37 -8.04 23.73
CA LEU A 291 -2.11 -8.46 22.54
C LEU A 291 -2.68 -9.87 22.70
N ALA A 292 -1.86 -10.84 23.14
CA ALA A 292 -2.31 -12.21 23.39
C ALA A 292 -3.44 -12.27 24.44
N ASP A 293 -3.24 -11.62 25.60
CA ASP A 293 -4.22 -11.54 26.70
C ASP A 293 -5.55 -10.91 26.25
N ARG A 294 -5.50 -9.91 25.35
CA ARG A 294 -6.68 -9.26 24.78
C ARG A 294 -7.37 -10.15 23.75
N CYS A 295 -6.63 -10.86 22.89
CA CYS A 295 -7.20 -11.82 21.93
C CYS A 295 -7.91 -12.99 22.65
N GLU A 296 -7.31 -13.51 23.72
CA GLU A 296 -7.85 -14.62 24.53
C GLU A 296 -9.13 -14.22 25.28
N LYS A 297 -9.13 -13.06 25.94
CA LYS A 297 -10.27 -12.58 26.75
C LYS A 297 -11.42 -12.02 25.94
N ASN A 298 -11.20 -11.62 24.68
CA ASN A 298 -12.19 -10.94 23.85
C ASN A 298 -12.27 -11.61 22.46
N PRO A 299 -12.77 -12.86 22.35
CA PRO A 299 -12.86 -13.56 21.06
C PRO A 299 -13.76 -12.83 20.05
N ASP A 300 -14.77 -12.08 20.50
CA ASP A 300 -15.61 -11.20 19.67
C ASP A 300 -14.92 -9.91 19.22
N SER A 301 -13.62 -9.76 19.49
CA SER A 301 -12.78 -8.62 19.08
C SER A 301 -11.70 -9.03 18.09
N PHE A 302 -11.50 -8.23 17.04
CA PHE A 302 -10.42 -8.43 16.06
C PHE A 302 -9.34 -7.34 16.17
N TYR A 303 -8.07 -7.75 16.11
CA TYR A 303 -6.93 -6.86 16.30
C TYR A 303 -6.11 -6.72 15.02
N PHE A 304 -6.01 -5.49 14.49
CA PHE A 304 -5.03 -5.14 13.48
C PHE A 304 -3.78 -4.62 14.18
N VAL A 305 -2.60 -5.15 13.88
CA VAL A 305 -1.33 -4.70 14.46
C VAL A 305 -0.45 -4.17 13.33
N LEU A 306 -0.28 -2.85 13.26
CA LEU A 306 0.57 -2.19 12.28
C LEU A 306 1.93 -1.87 12.90
N ILE A 307 3.00 -2.41 12.33
CA ILE A 307 4.39 -2.14 12.74
C ILE A 307 5.08 -1.38 11.61
N ASP A 308 5.25 -0.07 11.80
CA ASP A 308 5.85 0.81 10.80
C ASP A 308 7.37 0.88 10.97
N GLU A 309 8.11 0.88 9.85
CA GLU A 309 9.59 0.88 9.82
C GLU A 309 10.23 -0.35 10.53
N VAL A 310 9.65 -1.54 10.29
CA VAL A 310 9.98 -2.81 10.97
C VAL A 310 11.46 -3.20 10.82
N GLU A 311 12.19 -2.68 9.82
CA GLU A 311 13.64 -2.80 9.73
C GLU A 311 14.30 -2.51 11.08
N SER A 312 13.84 -1.50 11.82
CA SER A 312 14.38 -1.11 13.12
C SER A 312 14.27 -2.20 14.20
N LEU A 313 13.21 -3.03 14.16
CA LEU A 313 12.98 -4.14 15.10
C LEU A 313 13.40 -5.50 14.54
N ALA A 314 13.77 -5.58 13.27
CA ALA A 314 14.09 -6.80 12.55
C ALA A 314 15.36 -6.64 11.70
N MET A 315 16.35 -5.88 12.18
CA MET A 315 17.63 -5.75 11.49
C MET A 315 18.40 -7.07 11.52
N SER A 316 18.94 -7.45 10.35
CA SER A 316 19.85 -8.58 10.23
C SER A 316 21.11 -8.37 11.08
N ARG A 317 21.64 -9.46 11.66
CA ARG A 317 22.81 -9.41 12.54
C ARG A 317 24.03 -8.73 11.90
N GLU A 318 24.26 -8.97 10.61
CA GLU A 318 25.36 -8.36 9.85
C GLU A 318 25.20 -6.84 9.76
N SER A 319 23.99 -6.36 9.45
CA SER A 319 23.71 -4.93 9.40
C SER A 319 23.84 -4.22 10.76
N ASN A 320 23.55 -4.90 11.88
CA ASN A 320 23.80 -4.35 13.23
C ASN A 320 25.29 -4.20 13.53
N HIS A 321 26.11 -5.19 13.15
CA HIS A 321 27.57 -5.10 13.32
C HIS A 321 28.18 -3.98 12.47
N GLN A 322 27.67 -3.76 11.25
CA GLN A 322 28.10 -2.67 10.37
C GLN A 322 27.72 -1.28 10.90
N ARG A 323 26.59 -1.14 11.60
CA ARG A 323 26.17 0.13 12.24
C ARG A 323 26.77 0.36 13.63
N GLY A 324 27.36 -0.65 14.25
CA GLY A 324 27.86 -0.59 15.63
C GLY A 324 26.74 -0.47 16.67
N GLU A 325 25.53 -0.96 16.37
CA GLU A 325 24.39 -0.87 17.27
C GLU A 325 24.52 -1.86 18.45
N PRO A 326 24.11 -1.47 19.67
CA PRO A 326 24.35 -2.26 20.89
C PRO A 326 23.44 -3.49 20.99
N ASP A 327 23.84 -4.44 21.85
CA ASP A 327 23.14 -5.70 22.17
C ASP A 327 21.64 -5.52 22.55
N ASP A 328 21.21 -4.33 22.97
CA ASP A 328 19.80 -4.03 23.23
C ASP A 328 18.90 -4.14 21.98
N SER A 329 19.43 -3.80 20.78
CA SER A 329 18.69 -3.97 19.52
C SER A 329 18.41 -5.46 19.24
N LEU A 330 19.42 -6.32 19.42
CA LEU A 330 19.28 -7.77 19.28
C LEU A 330 18.31 -8.36 20.32
N ARG A 331 18.29 -7.83 21.54
CA ARG A 331 17.29 -8.20 22.57
C ARG A 331 15.88 -7.80 22.13
N ALA A 332 15.70 -6.61 21.57
CA ALA A 332 14.41 -6.16 21.04
C ALA A 332 13.95 -7.01 19.85
N THR A 333 14.85 -7.37 18.92
CA THR A 333 14.57 -8.30 17.81
C THR A 333 14.12 -9.68 18.30
N ASN A 334 14.83 -10.26 19.28
CA ASN A 334 14.45 -11.54 19.86
C ASN A 334 13.10 -11.47 20.59
N ALA A 335 12.81 -10.37 21.30
CA ALA A 335 11.53 -10.13 21.94
C ALA A 335 10.39 -9.95 20.92
N PHE A 336 10.65 -9.30 19.78
CA PHE A 336 9.70 -9.14 18.67
C PHE A 336 9.36 -10.49 18.02
N LEU A 337 10.36 -11.29 17.65
CA LEU A 337 10.15 -12.62 17.06
C LEU A 337 9.40 -13.56 18.02
N THR A 338 9.75 -13.54 19.30
CA THR A 338 9.04 -14.28 20.37
C THR A 338 7.60 -13.74 20.57
N GLY A 339 7.40 -12.44 20.36
CA GLY A 339 6.09 -11.78 20.40
C GLY A 339 5.17 -12.25 19.28
N LEU A 340 5.67 -12.30 18.03
CA LEU A 340 4.96 -12.90 16.89
C LEU A 340 4.63 -14.38 17.14
N ASP A 341 5.59 -15.14 17.67
CA ASP A 341 5.37 -16.55 18.01
C ASP A 341 4.33 -16.75 19.13
N ARG A 342 4.11 -15.76 19.99
CA ARG A 342 3.05 -15.76 21.01
C ARG A 342 1.66 -15.51 20.44
N LEU A 343 1.54 -14.81 19.31
CA LEU A 343 0.25 -14.58 18.64
C LEU A 343 -0.27 -15.83 17.90
N LYS A 344 0.53 -16.91 17.84
CA LYS A 344 0.21 -18.15 17.10
C LYS A 344 -1.14 -18.80 17.41
N PRO A 345 -1.60 -18.90 18.68
CA PRO A 345 -2.88 -19.55 18.99
C PRO A 345 -4.13 -18.77 18.54
N TYR A 346 -4.00 -17.46 18.27
CA TYR A 346 -5.15 -16.56 18.14
C TYR A 346 -5.49 -16.30 16.67
N PRO A 347 -6.71 -16.62 16.19
CA PRO A 347 -7.13 -16.34 14.81
C PRO A 347 -7.52 -14.87 14.60
N ASN A 348 -8.05 -14.22 15.64
CA ASN A 348 -8.65 -12.88 15.63
C ASN A 348 -7.64 -11.72 15.58
N ILE A 349 -6.52 -11.91 14.87
CA ILE A 349 -5.43 -10.94 14.75
C ILE A 349 -4.77 -10.97 13.37
N LEU A 350 -4.56 -9.79 12.78
CA LEU A 350 -3.81 -9.58 11.54
C LEU A 350 -2.64 -8.65 11.81
N VAL A 351 -1.42 -9.13 11.56
CA VAL A 351 -0.20 -8.32 11.69
C VAL A 351 0.18 -7.78 10.31
N MET A 352 0.49 -6.49 10.23
CA MET A 352 0.93 -5.80 9.04
C MET A 352 2.21 -5.03 9.37
N CYS A 353 3.30 -5.38 8.71
CA CYS A 353 4.59 -4.72 8.87
C CYS A 353 4.92 -3.89 7.63
N THR A 354 5.58 -2.74 7.79
CA THR A 354 6.13 -1.97 6.67
C THR A 354 7.65 -1.94 6.75
N SER A 355 8.33 -1.89 5.61
CA SER A 355 9.77 -1.61 5.58
C SER A 355 10.22 -0.71 4.44
N ASN A 356 11.24 0.12 4.70
CA ASN A 356 11.94 0.90 3.68
C ASN A 356 13.21 0.23 3.15
N LEU A 357 13.70 -0.84 3.80
CA LEU A 357 15.03 -1.43 3.56
C LEU A 357 14.97 -2.95 3.43
N LYS A 358 14.54 -3.44 2.25
CA LYS A 358 14.36 -4.87 1.95
C LYS A 358 15.56 -5.75 2.34
N ASP A 359 16.76 -5.30 2.01
CA ASP A 359 17.99 -6.10 2.13
C ASP A 359 18.58 -6.12 3.56
N SER A 360 18.05 -5.31 4.49
CA SER A 360 18.51 -5.31 5.89
C SER A 360 17.65 -6.15 6.83
N ILE A 361 16.57 -6.78 6.33
CA ILE A 361 15.60 -7.51 7.16
C ILE A 361 16.15 -8.89 7.56
N ASP A 362 16.00 -9.27 8.83
CA ASP A 362 16.42 -10.56 9.36
C ASP A 362 15.61 -11.72 8.76
N THR A 363 16.32 -12.79 8.36
CA THR A 363 15.72 -13.95 7.68
C THR A 363 14.75 -14.75 8.56
N ALA A 364 14.87 -14.67 9.89
CA ALA A 364 13.91 -15.26 10.82
C ALA A 364 12.61 -14.45 10.91
N PHE A 365 12.61 -13.15 10.58
CA PHE A 365 11.37 -12.40 10.41
C PHE A 365 10.74 -12.68 9.03
N LEU A 366 11.53 -12.71 7.96
CA LEU A 366 11.05 -13.03 6.61
C LEU A 366 10.37 -14.41 6.54
N SER A 367 10.97 -15.44 7.16
CA SER A 367 10.36 -16.78 7.23
C SER A 367 9.05 -16.85 8.02
N ARG A 368 8.73 -15.84 8.86
CA ARG A 368 7.42 -15.72 9.53
C ARG A 368 6.39 -14.95 8.68
N CYS A 369 6.80 -14.32 7.58
CA CYS A 369 5.90 -13.64 6.63
C CYS A 369 5.54 -14.55 5.43
N GLY A 370 6.27 -15.65 5.21
CA GLY A 370 6.05 -16.59 4.12
C GLY A 370 6.04 -15.93 2.75
N CYS A 371 4.98 -16.15 1.98
CA CYS A 371 4.76 -15.51 0.68
C CYS A 371 4.21 -14.08 0.76
N ASN A 372 3.80 -13.59 1.93
CA ASN A 372 3.11 -12.30 2.10
C ASN A 372 4.07 -11.10 2.23
N ALA A 373 5.30 -11.25 1.73
CA ALA A 373 6.28 -10.17 1.56
C ALA A 373 6.12 -9.53 0.17
N ILE A 374 5.46 -8.38 0.10
CA ILE A 374 4.98 -7.77 -1.15
C ILE A 374 5.65 -6.40 -1.38
N GLU A 375 6.10 -6.17 -2.63
CA GLU A 375 6.85 -4.99 -2.99
C GLU A 375 5.97 -3.82 -3.45
N VAL A 376 6.05 -2.70 -2.73
CA VAL A 376 5.35 -1.44 -3.04
C VAL A 376 6.35 -0.45 -3.62
N GLY A 377 6.61 -0.61 -4.92
CA GLY A 377 7.56 0.17 -5.72
C GLY A 377 7.17 1.64 -5.96
N LEU A 378 7.99 2.33 -6.76
CA LEU A 378 7.71 3.70 -7.22
C LEU A 378 6.61 3.71 -8.29
N PRO A 379 5.76 4.74 -8.34
CA PRO A 379 4.61 4.79 -9.25
C PRO A 379 5.04 4.85 -10.73
N SER A 380 4.40 4.07 -11.61
CA SER A 380 4.59 4.20 -13.05
C SER A 380 4.16 5.58 -13.57
N VAL A 381 4.54 5.93 -14.81
CA VAL A 381 4.12 7.19 -15.45
C VAL A 381 2.58 7.32 -15.50
N ARG A 382 1.83 6.20 -15.54
CA ARG A 382 0.36 6.20 -15.44
C ARG A 382 -0.07 6.68 -14.05
N LEU A 383 0.42 6.05 -12.99
CA LEU A 383 0.11 6.47 -11.62
C LEU A 383 0.60 7.89 -11.31
N GLN A 384 1.72 8.33 -11.89
CA GLN A 384 2.19 9.70 -11.72
C GLN A 384 1.17 10.70 -12.30
N TYR A 385 0.55 10.40 -13.45
CA TYR A 385 -0.58 11.18 -13.97
C TYR A 385 -1.77 11.15 -13.00
N ASP A 386 -2.22 9.96 -12.58
CA ASP A 386 -3.45 9.82 -11.79
C ASP A 386 -3.31 10.41 -10.37
N ILE A 387 -2.14 10.30 -9.73
CA ILE A 387 -1.82 10.94 -8.45
C ILE A 387 -1.79 12.46 -8.59
N LEU A 388 -1.11 13.01 -9.59
CA LEU A 388 -1.06 14.47 -9.80
C LEU A 388 -2.45 15.02 -10.15
N LYS A 389 -3.19 14.33 -11.02
CA LYS A 389 -4.58 14.63 -11.36
C LYS A 389 -5.45 14.69 -10.11
N GLY A 390 -5.49 13.63 -9.30
CA GLY A 390 -6.35 13.56 -8.12
C GLY A 390 -6.06 14.65 -7.09
N GLN A 391 -4.80 15.09 -7.00
CA GLN A 391 -4.39 16.16 -6.09
C GLN A 391 -4.71 17.56 -6.63
N LEU A 392 -4.52 17.80 -7.93
CA LEU A 392 -4.98 19.04 -8.58
C LEU A 392 -6.51 19.15 -8.54
N GLN A 393 -7.22 18.05 -8.79
CA GLN A 393 -8.68 17.91 -8.68
C GLN A 393 -9.17 18.31 -7.27
N SER A 394 -8.57 17.74 -6.22
CA SER A 394 -8.89 18.09 -4.82
C SER A 394 -8.63 19.57 -4.49
N LEU A 395 -7.59 20.19 -5.07
CA LEU A 395 -7.31 21.62 -4.89
C LEU A 395 -8.27 22.54 -5.66
N ILE A 396 -8.83 22.07 -6.79
CA ILE A 396 -9.90 22.77 -7.52
C ILE A 396 -11.21 22.70 -6.72
N GLU A 397 -11.58 21.51 -6.22
CA GLU A 397 -12.77 21.30 -5.38
C GLU A 397 -12.72 22.12 -4.06
N GLN A 398 -11.53 22.28 -3.48
CA GLN A 398 -11.30 23.14 -2.32
C GLN A 398 -11.22 24.65 -2.66
N ASN A 399 -11.39 25.04 -3.93
CA ASN A 399 -11.29 26.41 -4.43
C ASN A 399 -9.91 27.08 -4.17
N ILE A 400 -8.86 26.27 -4.00
CA ILE A 400 -7.46 26.74 -3.86
C ILE A 400 -6.85 27.03 -5.25
N ILE A 401 -7.32 26.31 -6.27
CA ILE A 401 -6.98 26.53 -7.67
C ILE A 401 -8.27 26.86 -8.44
N ALA A 402 -8.38 28.08 -8.96
CA ALA A 402 -9.46 28.45 -9.85
C ALA A 402 -9.32 27.75 -11.21
N HIS A 403 -10.42 27.17 -11.71
CA HIS A 403 -10.50 26.50 -12.99
C HIS A 403 -11.92 26.56 -13.56
N ASP A 404 -12.06 26.66 -14.87
CA ASP A 404 -13.37 26.87 -15.53
C ASP A 404 -14.21 25.58 -15.66
N THR A 405 -13.60 24.41 -15.39
CA THR A 405 -14.27 23.11 -15.41
C THR A 405 -13.90 22.27 -14.19
N ASN A 406 -14.87 21.59 -13.59
CA ASN A 406 -14.67 20.87 -12.33
C ASN A 406 -14.05 19.47 -12.49
N VAL A 407 -13.59 19.06 -13.67
CA VAL A 407 -13.09 17.68 -13.91
C VAL A 407 -11.89 17.68 -14.86
N LEU A 408 -10.76 17.12 -14.41
CA LEU A 408 -9.57 16.89 -15.24
C LEU A 408 -9.70 15.60 -16.09
N PRO A 409 -9.17 15.55 -17.34
CA PRO A 409 -9.33 14.41 -18.25
C PRO A 409 -8.60 13.14 -17.77
N SER A 410 -8.94 11.96 -18.31
CA SER A 410 -8.14 10.73 -18.12
C SER A 410 -6.83 10.79 -18.93
N ILE A 411 -5.88 9.91 -18.64
CA ILE A 411 -4.61 9.86 -19.38
C ILE A 411 -4.82 9.46 -20.86
N GLU A 412 -5.82 8.66 -21.17
CA GLU A 412 -6.22 8.27 -22.53
C GLU A 412 -6.77 9.47 -23.30
N LEU A 413 -7.70 10.21 -22.71
CA LEU A 413 -8.27 11.43 -23.30
C LEU A 413 -7.19 12.52 -23.47
N ALA A 414 -6.29 12.67 -22.50
CA ALA A 414 -5.16 13.59 -22.59
C ALA A 414 -4.19 13.23 -23.74
N LYS A 415 -3.88 11.94 -23.91
CA LYS A 415 -3.07 11.46 -25.06
C LYS A 415 -3.75 11.73 -26.40
N GLN A 416 -5.07 11.50 -26.51
CA GLN A 416 -5.83 11.82 -27.72
C GLN A 416 -5.83 13.34 -28.03
N GLN A 417 -5.97 14.19 -27.01
CA GLN A 417 -5.94 15.65 -27.16
C GLN A 417 -4.60 16.20 -27.65
N ILE A 418 -3.48 15.57 -27.26
CA ILE A 418 -2.13 15.91 -27.77
C ILE A 418 -2.02 15.63 -29.26
N ILE A 419 -2.56 14.50 -29.74
CA ILE A 419 -2.55 14.15 -31.18
C ILE A 419 -3.37 15.18 -31.98
N GLY A 420 -4.43 15.74 -31.39
CA GLY A 420 -5.20 16.86 -31.93
C GLY A 420 -4.52 18.24 -31.85
N GLY A 421 -3.28 18.34 -31.35
CA GLY A 421 -2.50 19.58 -31.30
C GLY A 421 -3.01 20.65 -30.32
N SER A 422 -3.88 20.30 -29.40
CA SER A 422 -4.53 21.26 -28.49
C SER A 422 -3.80 21.38 -27.15
N GLU A 423 -3.51 22.61 -26.69
CA GLU A 423 -2.91 22.88 -25.36
C GLU A 423 -3.98 22.76 -24.25
N THR A 424 -4.50 21.54 -24.06
CA THR A 424 -5.45 21.23 -22.97
C THR A 424 -4.74 21.00 -21.65
N ASP A 425 -5.47 20.98 -20.54
CA ASP A 425 -4.92 20.71 -19.21
C ASP A 425 -4.46 19.25 -19.04
N GLY A 426 -5.00 18.33 -19.83
CA GLY A 426 -4.45 16.98 -20.01
C GLY A 426 -3.08 17.01 -20.69
N ALA A 427 -2.91 17.81 -21.74
CA ALA A 427 -1.61 18.02 -22.39
C ALA A 427 -0.60 18.71 -21.46
N ARG A 428 -1.04 19.64 -20.60
CA ARG A 428 -0.19 20.26 -19.56
C ARG A 428 0.25 19.27 -18.48
N LEU A 429 -0.65 18.40 -18.01
CA LEU A 429 -0.33 17.29 -17.11
C LEU A 429 0.74 16.35 -17.72
N ILE A 430 0.59 15.97 -18.99
CA ILE A 430 1.57 15.10 -19.67
C ILE A 430 2.91 15.83 -19.89
N ARG A 431 2.91 17.11 -20.27
CA ARG A 431 4.15 17.92 -20.33
C ARG A 431 4.86 17.95 -18.96
N LEU A 432 4.12 18.14 -17.87
CA LEU A 432 4.68 18.15 -16.52
C LEU A 432 5.35 16.81 -16.18
N LEU A 433 4.76 15.68 -16.59
CA LEU A 433 5.37 14.35 -16.41
C LEU A 433 6.67 14.19 -17.21
N ASN A 434 6.70 14.63 -18.47
CA ASN A 434 7.94 14.63 -19.25
C ASN A 434 9.03 15.47 -18.55
N VAL A 435 8.68 16.67 -18.07
CA VAL A 435 9.61 17.54 -17.32
C VAL A 435 10.12 16.86 -16.04
N ILE A 436 9.27 16.09 -15.33
CA ILE A 436 9.73 15.24 -14.21
C ILE A 436 10.75 14.22 -14.68
N GLN A 437 10.44 13.43 -15.72
CA GLN A 437 11.30 12.37 -16.23
C GLN A 437 12.65 12.89 -16.78
N GLU A 438 12.67 14.11 -17.33
CA GLU A 438 13.88 14.76 -17.86
C GLU A 438 14.78 15.38 -16.77
N ASN A 439 14.25 15.69 -15.58
CA ASN A 439 14.95 16.50 -14.57
C ASN A 439 15.24 15.78 -13.25
N MET A 440 14.66 14.59 -12.99
CA MET A 440 14.86 13.86 -11.74
C MET A 440 14.61 12.35 -11.86
N GLU A 441 15.18 11.59 -10.92
CA GLU A 441 14.85 10.17 -10.70
C GLU A 441 13.34 9.96 -10.42
N PRO A 442 12.77 8.77 -10.69
CA PRO A 442 11.34 8.50 -10.55
C PRO A 442 10.79 8.89 -9.16
N PRO A 443 9.85 9.85 -9.07
CA PRO A 443 9.42 10.41 -7.80
C PRO A 443 8.52 9.47 -7.00
N SER A 444 8.63 9.52 -5.67
CA SER A 444 7.70 8.83 -4.78
C SER A 444 6.30 9.45 -4.81
N ALA A 445 5.26 8.65 -4.51
CA ALA A 445 3.88 9.11 -4.39
C ALA A 445 3.74 10.29 -3.39
N ARG A 446 4.50 10.26 -2.29
CA ARG A 446 4.59 11.36 -1.32
C ARG A 446 5.14 12.67 -1.93
N PHE A 447 6.11 12.61 -2.85
CA PHE A 447 6.59 13.81 -3.55
C PHE A 447 5.51 14.38 -4.47
N LEU A 448 4.89 13.52 -5.29
CA LEU A 448 3.87 13.90 -6.27
C LEU A 448 2.65 14.56 -5.60
N ARG A 449 2.14 13.96 -4.51
CA ARG A 449 1.06 14.57 -3.71
C ARG A 449 1.41 15.95 -3.14
N GLN A 450 2.66 16.16 -2.77
CA GLN A 450 3.12 17.44 -2.20
C GLN A 450 3.52 18.48 -3.26
N LEU A 451 3.75 18.09 -4.52
CA LEU A 451 4.28 18.96 -5.57
C LEU A 451 3.38 20.18 -5.86
N PRO A 452 2.04 20.07 -6.05
CA PRO A 452 1.19 21.24 -6.29
C PRO A 452 1.22 22.23 -5.12
N ILE A 453 1.02 21.75 -3.89
CA ILE A 453 0.96 22.61 -2.69
C ILE A 453 2.32 23.28 -2.43
N LYS A 454 3.43 22.53 -2.55
CA LYS A 454 4.78 23.08 -2.36
C LYS A 454 5.14 24.12 -3.43
N SER A 455 4.74 23.92 -4.69
CA SER A 455 5.05 24.86 -5.76
C SER A 455 4.26 26.16 -5.60
N ILE A 456 2.96 26.06 -5.30
CA ILE A 456 2.09 27.21 -5.02
C ILE A 456 2.63 27.96 -3.80
N SER A 457 2.90 27.28 -2.68
CA SER A 457 3.44 27.90 -1.46
C SER A 457 4.81 28.57 -1.64
N ARG A 458 5.60 28.18 -2.66
CA ARG A 458 6.93 28.76 -2.93
C ARG A 458 6.90 29.94 -3.91
N TYR A 459 5.93 29.98 -4.83
CA TYR A 459 5.94 30.93 -5.95
C TYR A 459 4.69 31.82 -6.07
N LEU A 460 3.58 31.50 -5.40
CA LEU A 460 2.39 32.35 -5.40
C LEU A 460 2.64 33.65 -4.62
N LYS A 461 2.57 34.78 -5.33
CA LYS A 461 2.68 36.15 -4.76
C LYS A 461 1.39 36.96 -4.81
N ARG A 462 0.30 36.35 -5.30
CA ARG A 462 -1.03 36.93 -5.44
C ARG A 462 -2.00 36.18 -4.52
N LYS A 463 -3.21 36.71 -4.32
CA LYS A 463 -4.24 35.99 -3.54
C LYS A 463 -4.73 34.74 -4.27
N ASP A 464 -4.89 34.85 -5.58
CA ASP A 464 -5.62 33.89 -6.39
C ASP A 464 -4.64 33.04 -7.22
N CYS A 465 -4.83 31.71 -7.20
CA CYS A 465 -4.12 30.78 -8.06
C CYS A 465 -5.10 30.20 -9.10
N ASN A 466 -4.63 29.96 -10.33
CA ASN A 466 -5.38 29.23 -11.35
C ASN A 466 -4.53 28.07 -11.89
N LEU A 467 -5.17 27.11 -12.57
CA LEU A 467 -4.51 25.86 -12.94
C LEU A 467 -3.25 26.09 -13.81
N ARG A 468 -3.27 27.05 -14.74
CA ARG A 468 -2.11 27.40 -15.57
C ARG A 468 -0.94 27.98 -14.75
N MET A 469 -1.22 28.80 -13.73
CA MET A 469 -0.18 29.27 -12.80
C MET A 469 0.36 28.12 -11.94
N ALA A 470 -0.50 27.21 -11.46
CA ALA A 470 -0.07 26.04 -10.72
C ALA A 470 0.89 25.14 -11.53
N PHE A 471 0.58 24.88 -12.81
CA PHE A 471 1.49 24.16 -13.71
C PHE A 471 2.86 24.84 -13.83
N GLY A 472 2.91 26.14 -14.18
CA GLY A 472 4.18 26.86 -14.31
C GLY A 472 4.96 26.98 -12.99
N TYR A 473 4.29 26.93 -11.84
CA TYR A 473 4.95 26.83 -10.54
C TYR A 473 5.55 25.44 -10.30
N MET A 474 4.86 24.36 -10.68
CA MET A 474 5.36 22.98 -10.56
C MET A 474 6.56 22.74 -11.48
N GLU A 475 6.47 23.10 -12.77
CA GLU A 475 7.58 23.03 -13.74
C GLU A 475 8.81 23.76 -13.19
N ARG A 476 8.64 25.01 -12.73
CA ARG A 476 9.72 25.81 -12.13
C ARG A 476 10.32 25.16 -10.88
N LEU A 477 9.51 24.47 -10.07
CA LEU A 477 10.01 23.76 -8.89
C LEU A 477 10.95 22.63 -9.30
N ILE A 478 10.51 21.82 -10.26
CA ILE A 478 11.24 20.64 -10.77
C ILE A 478 12.57 21.06 -11.42
N SER A 479 12.57 22.04 -12.34
CA SER A 479 13.81 22.51 -12.96
C SER A 479 14.80 23.11 -11.93
N SER A 480 14.28 23.72 -10.84
CA SER A 480 15.12 24.20 -9.72
C SER A 480 15.69 23.09 -8.81
N MET A 481 15.23 21.85 -8.99
CA MET A 481 15.80 20.66 -8.34
C MET A 481 16.79 19.96 -9.28
N GLY A 482 16.48 19.86 -10.58
CA GLY A 482 17.35 19.28 -11.59
C GLY A 482 18.73 19.95 -11.65
N SER A 483 18.79 21.29 -11.64
CA SER A 483 20.08 22.00 -11.63
C SER A 483 20.96 21.69 -10.41
N VAL A 484 20.33 21.46 -9.25
CA VAL A 484 21.05 21.10 -8.00
C VAL A 484 21.55 19.65 -8.04
N LEU A 485 20.94 18.79 -8.86
CA LEU A 485 21.40 17.43 -9.11
C LEU A 485 22.55 17.39 -10.13
N SER A 486 22.49 18.18 -11.21
CA SER A 486 23.62 18.31 -12.14
C SER A 486 24.86 18.89 -11.46
N ASP A 487 24.70 19.93 -10.62
CA ASP A 487 25.80 20.54 -9.86
C ASP A 487 26.43 19.54 -8.88
N ARG A 488 25.61 18.66 -8.27
CA ARG A 488 26.09 17.60 -7.36
C ARG A 488 26.83 16.48 -8.08
N ASN A 489 26.29 15.99 -9.20
CA ASN A 489 26.91 14.90 -9.94
C ASN A 489 28.24 15.35 -10.55
N ALA A 490 28.30 16.57 -11.12
CA ALA A 490 29.55 17.19 -11.55
C ALA A 490 30.57 17.34 -10.40
N PHE A 491 30.13 17.52 -9.15
CA PHE A 491 31.01 17.57 -7.97
C PHE A 491 31.52 16.18 -7.52
N ILE A 492 30.81 15.11 -7.87
CA ILE A 492 31.18 13.71 -7.56
C ILE A 492 32.14 13.16 -8.62
N GLU A 493 31.85 13.35 -9.91
CA GLU A 493 32.75 12.96 -11.01
C GLU A 493 34.12 13.68 -10.91
N ASN A 494 34.14 14.94 -10.47
CA ASN A 494 35.36 15.69 -10.15
C ASN A 494 36.09 15.22 -8.87
N ARG A 495 35.65 14.13 -8.24
CA ARG A 495 36.33 13.48 -7.12
C ARG A 495 37.04 12.21 -7.55
N ASP A 496 36.36 11.35 -8.32
CA ASP A 496 36.92 10.07 -8.76
C ASP A 496 38.02 10.25 -9.84
N ASN A 497 37.94 11.30 -10.65
CA ASN A 497 38.99 11.67 -11.60
C ASN A 497 40.24 12.32 -10.96
N ARG A 498 40.38 12.38 -9.62
CA ARG A 498 41.56 12.97 -8.93
C ARG A 498 42.56 11.96 -8.36
N CYS A 499 42.72 10.83 -9.04
CA CYS A 499 43.88 9.92 -8.90
C CYS A 499 44.77 9.89 -10.17
N GLY A 500 45.00 11.05 -10.78
CA GLY A 500 45.98 11.25 -11.87
C GLY A 500 47.08 12.24 -11.47
N THR A 501 48.34 11.89 -11.68
CA THR A 501 49.49 12.77 -11.41
C THR A 501 49.81 13.64 -12.61
N GLU A 502 49.24 14.84 -12.68
CA GLU A 502 49.65 15.87 -13.65
C GLU A 502 50.59 16.90 -13.00
N THR A 503 51.70 17.18 -13.68
CA THR A 503 52.71 18.16 -13.24
C THR A 503 52.24 19.58 -13.54
N LEU A 504 51.89 20.33 -12.51
CA LEU A 504 51.55 21.75 -12.62
C LEU A 504 52.75 22.58 -13.12
N ASN A 505 52.54 23.30 -14.22
CA ASN A 505 53.41 24.38 -14.66
C ASN A 505 52.90 25.69 -14.02
N PRO A 506 53.75 26.56 -13.45
CA PRO A 506 53.28 27.74 -12.72
C PRO A 506 53.07 28.94 -13.65
N ASP A 507 51.85 29.48 -13.70
CA ASP A 507 51.56 30.93 -13.76
C ASP A 507 50.04 31.21 -13.88
N GLU A 508 49.39 31.56 -12.76
CA GLU A 508 48.33 32.60 -12.72
C GLU A 508 47.95 32.90 -11.27
N SER A 509 48.13 34.15 -10.83
CA SER A 509 47.95 34.56 -9.43
C SER A 509 46.49 34.89 -9.08
N LYS A 510 45.77 33.91 -8.53
CA LYS A 510 44.39 34.07 -8.01
C LYS A 510 44.30 33.71 -6.52
N MET A 511 44.23 34.76 -5.70
CA MET A 511 44.06 34.70 -4.25
C MET A 511 42.72 34.04 -3.88
N THR A 512 42.78 32.88 -3.24
CA THR A 512 41.64 31.99 -3.01
C THR A 512 41.12 32.11 -1.57
N ILE A 513 40.03 32.86 -1.40
CA ILE A 513 39.41 33.08 -0.07
C ILE A 513 38.31 32.04 0.18
N THR A 514 38.49 31.21 1.21
CA THR A 514 37.53 30.17 1.62
C THR A 514 36.93 30.50 2.99
N ILE A 515 35.59 30.53 3.09
CA ILE A 515 34.87 30.84 4.33
C ILE A 515 34.18 29.59 4.86
N VAL A 516 34.56 29.14 6.07
CA VAL A 516 34.02 27.94 6.71
C VAL A 516 33.06 28.35 7.83
N SER A 517 31.79 27.94 7.71
CA SER A 517 30.74 28.24 8.70
C SER A 517 30.53 27.10 9.70
N ASN A 518 30.49 27.38 11.01
CA ASN A 518 30.08 26.42 12.02
C ASN A 518 28.68 26.77 12.56
N THR A 519 27.64 26.17 11.96
CA THR A 519 26.23 26.44 12.29
C THR A 519 25.86 26.09 13.74
N ARG A 520 26.54 25.10 14.36
CA ARG A 520 26.34 24.76 15.79
C ARG A 520 26.96 25.77 16.75
N LYS A 521 28.01 26.50 16.35
CA LYS A 521 28.70 27.50 17.19
C LYS A 521 28.42 28.96 16.78
N ARG A 522 27.72 29.20 15.67
CA ARG A 522 27.48 30.52 15.05
C ARG A 522 28.77 31.31 14.74
N THR A 523 29.87 30.60 14.50
CA THR A 523 31.17 31.19 14.14
C THR A 523 31.52 30.92 12.68
N TRP A 524 32.39 31.76 12.13
CA TRP A 524 32.90 31.69 10.76
C TRP A 524 34.42 31.82 10.81
N GLN A 525 35.14 31.06 10.00
CA GLN A 525 36.59 31.17 9.84
C GLN A 525 36.91 31.46 8.38
N ILE A 526 37.87 32.36 8.16
CA ILE A 526 38.31 32.78 6.82
C ILE A 526 39.71 32.23 6.60
N PHE A 527 39.88 31.51 5.49
CA PHE A 527 41.15 31.00 5.01
C PHE A 527 41.51 31.75 3.74
N VAL A 528 42.80 32.04 3.56
CA VAL A 528 43.35 32.68 2.36
C VAL A 528 44.45 31.77 1.83
N ASP A 529 44.30 31.32 0.58
CA ASP A 529 45.23 30.41 -0.10
C ASP A 529 45.55 29.12 0.69
N GLY A 530 44.60 28.70 1.53
CA GLY A 530 44.66 27.51 2.38
C GLY A 530 45.03 27.78 3.85
N GLU A 531 45.62 28.92 4.19
CA GLU A 531 46.02 29.25 5.56
C GLU A 531 44.91 29.97 6.34
N LEU A 532 44.76 29.65 7.63
CA LEU A 532 43.79 30.29 8.51
C LEU A 532 44.23 31.72 8.82
N CYS A 533 43.41 32.71 8.48
CA CYS A 533 43.72 34.12 8.73
C CYS A 533 43.65 34.45 10.23
N GLN A 534 44.80 34.44 10.90
CA GLN A 534 44.97 34.81 12.32
C GLN A 534 45.45 36.27 12.44
N ASP A 535 44.54 37.23 12.35
CA ASP A 535 44.81 38.63 12.72
C ASP A 535 43.73 39.17 13.69
N ASP A 536 44.15 39.52 14.90
CA ASP A 536 43.31 39.91 16.04
C ASP A 536 42.68 41.32 15.91
N ARG A 537 42.59 41.87 14.69
CA ARG A 537 42.30 43.29 14.43
C ARG A 537 41.03 43.57 13.64
N LYS A 538 39.91 43.19 14.26
CA LYS A 538 38.58 43.85 14.16
C LYS A 538 38.03 44.13 12.74
N LYS A 539 37.00 43.35 12.38
CA LYS A 539 35.66 43.93 12.21
C LYS A 539 34.55 42.88 12.43
N ILE A 540 33.93 42.92 13.61
CA ILE A 540 32.67 42.22 13.86
C ILE A 540 31.59 42.96 13.07
N ILE A 541 31.09 42.35 12.00
CA ILE A 541 29.89 42.81 11.31
C ILE A 541 28.69 42.11 11.96
N SER A 542 28.04 42.79 12.90
CA SER A 542 26.74 42.36 13.41
C SER A 542 25.68 42.60 12.33
N LEU A 543 25.01 41.54 11.87
CA LEU A 543 23.78 41.68 11.09
C LEU A 543 22.68 42.30 11.96
N PRO A 544 21.87 43.23 11.43
CA PRO A 544 20.65 43.66 12.10
C PRO A 544 19.61 42.51 12.10
N ASN A 545 18.76 42.45 13.13
CA ASN A 545 17.66 41.49 13.18
C ASN A 545 16.54 41.91 12.22
N ASN A 546 16.41 41.21 11.09
CA ASN A 546 15.15 40.88 10.38
C ASN A 546 15.45 39.85 9.29
#